data_AF-A0A932A4D6-F1
#
_entry.id   AF-A0A932A4D6-F1
#
_cell.length_a   1.000
_cell.length_b   1.000
_cell.length_c   1.000
_cell.angle_alpha   90.00
_cell.angle_beta   90.00
_cell.angle_gamma   90.00
#
_symmetry.space_group_name_H-M   'P 1'
#
loop_
_entity.id
_entity.type
_entity.pdbx_description
1 polymer ?
#
loop_
_entity_poly.entity_id
_entity_poly.type
_entity_poly.pdbx_seq_one_letter_code
_entity_poly.pdbx_strand_id
1 'polypeptide(L)'
;MSRIIQSELLNSFSFIQHGFLTRDFGKDQAKGIPVRQICRIKQVHGNNVVLAQSEKELETYKQTSADSVLTKLRQTALIISTADCVPLLFCDPTKKVIAAAHAGWRGTAKNVAQTTVQMLQKKFHCEPKNIVVAIGPAIQECCYEVDRNVYDQISQKDFLISK
;
A
#
# COMPACT_ATOMS: atom_id res chain seq x y z
N MET A 1 13.69 13.90 -15.18
CA MET A 1 12.45 13.52 -14.45
C MET A 1 12.84 12.87 -13.13
N SER A 2 12.14 13.17 -12.04
CA SER A 2 12.37 12.49 -10.76
C SER A 2 12.09 11.00 -10.90
N ARG A 3 12.99 10.16 -10.42
CA ARG A 3 12.90 8.70 -10.55
C ARG A 3 12.01 8.06 -9.46
N ILE A 4 11.67 8.85 -8.44
CA ILE A 4 10.77 8.53 -7.33
C ILE A 4 9.78 9.69 -7.19
N ILE A 5 8.50 9.37 -7.09
CA ILE A 5 7.44 10.33 -6.75
C ILE A 5 7.15 10.19 -5.26
N GLN A 6 7.15 11.30 -4.52
CA GLN A 6 6.91 11.29 -3.08
C GLN A 6 5.69 12.16 -2.74
N SER A 7 4.94 11.72 -1.74
CA SER A 7 3.86 12.52 -1.16
C SER A 7 4.43 13.56 -0.18
N GLU A 8 4.03 14.82 -0.33
CA GLU A 8 4.34 15.90 0.62
C GLU A 8 3.78 15.62 2.02
N LEU A 9 2.58 15.02 2.10
CA LEU A 9 1.96 14.64 3.37
C LEU A 9 2.85 13.67 4.16
N LEU A 10 3.38 12.65 3.49
CA LEU A 10 4.24 11.66 4.13
C LEU A 10 5.67 12.18 4.38
N ASN A 11 6.14 13.17 3.61
CA ASN A 11 7.45 13.80 3.85
C ASN A 11 7.54 14.50 5.22
N SER A 12 6.39 14.84 5.83
CA SER A 12 6.33 15.43 7.17
C SER A 12 6.77 14.47 8.30
N PHE A 13 6.90 13.18 8.02
CA PHE A 13 7.20 12.16 9.02
C PHE A 13 8.63 11.61 8.88
N SER A 14 9.56 12.17 9.66
CA SER A 14 10.99 11.82 9.61
C SER A 14 11.34 10.36 9.93
N PHE A 15 10.40 9.59 10.50
CA PHE A 15 10.64 8.19 10.85
C PHE A 15 10.39 7.21 9.70
N ILE A 16 9.81 7.68 8.58
CA ILE A 16 9.56 6.88 7.38
C ILE A 16 10.37 7.39 6.21
N GLN A 17 10.62 6.49 5.26
CA GLN A 17 10.98 6.83 3.89
C GLN A 17 9.96 6.15 2.99
N HIS A 18 9.46 6.87 1.99
CA HIS A 18 8.46 6.37 1.05
C HIS A 18 8.76 6.86 -0.35
N GLY A 19 8.10 6.22 -1.32
CA GLY A 19 8.14 6.65 -2.70
C GLY A 19 7.35 5.73 -3.61
N PHE A 20 6.78 6.30 -4.66
CA PHE A 20 6.23 5.60 -5.80
C PHE A 20 7.28 5.60 -6.91
N LEU A 21 7.79 4.41 -7.23
CA LEU A 21 8.90 4.26 -8.16
C LEU A 21 8.40 4.39 -9.61
N THR A 22 9.22 5.02 -10.45
CA THR A 22 8.97 5.10 -11.90
C THR A 22 9.67 3.94 -12.63
N ARG A 23 9.33 3.71 -13.91
CA ARG A 23 10.00 2.70 -14.74
C ARG A 23 11.52 2.92 -14.88
N ASP A 24 11.97 4.17 -14.70
CA ASP A 24 13.38 4.57 -14.83
C ASP A 24 14.18 4.36 -13.52
N PHE A 25 13.54 3.76 -12.50
CA PHE A 25 14.19 3.38 -11.26
C PHE A 25 15.09 2.14 -11.47
N GLY A 26 16.40 2.37 -11.68
CA GLY A 26 17.40 1.34 -11.94
C GLY A 26 17.94 0.66 -10.67
N LYS A 27 18.57 -0.53 -10.84
CA LYS A 27 19.11 -1.37 -9.74
C LYS A 27 20.09 -0.63 -8.81
N ASP A 28 20.86 0.33 -9.31
CA ASP A 28 21.85 1.07 -8.52
C ASP A 28 21.24 2.15 -7.61
N GLN A 29 19.97 2.49 -7.77
CA GLN A 29 19.34 3.64 -7.08
C GLN A 29 18.66 3.26 -5.76
N ALA A 30 18.56 1.96 -5.47
CA ALA A 30 18.25 1.50 -4.12
C ALA A 30 19.43 1.77 -3.14
N LYS A 31 20.64 2.07 -3.65
CA LYS A 31 21.81 2.45 -2.86
C LYS A 31 21.57 3.83 -2.21
N GLY A 32 21.02 3.84 -1.01
CA GLY A 32 20.75 5.05 -0.24
C GLY A 32 19.52 4.98 0.67
N ILE A 33 18.60 4.07 0.38
CA ILE A 33 17.51 3.76 1.32
C ILE A 33 18.09 2.79 2.36
N PRO A 34 18.15 3.14 3.66
CA PRO A 34 18.74 2.32 4.71
C PRO A 34 17.80 1.17 5.08
N VAL A 35 17.50 0.34 4.10
CA VAL A 35 16.65 -0.84 4.21
C VAL A 35 17.56 -2.01 4.52
N ARG A 36 17.35 -2.64 5.67
CA ARG A 36 17.95 -3.94 5.94
C ARG A 36 17.13 -5.05 5.29
N GLN A 37 15.82 -4.84 5.17
CA GLN A 37 14.89 -5.91 4.82
C GLN A 37 13.76 -5.45 3.92
N ILE A 38 13.40 -6.30 2.98
CA ILE A 38 12.32 -6.05 2.03
C ILE A 38 11.23 -7.08 2.27
N CYS A 39 10.02 -6.60 2.55
CA CYS A 39 8.82 -7.42 2.59
C CYS A 39 8.03 -7.25 1.29
N ARG A 40 7.76 -8.38 0.62
CA ARG A 40 6.87 -8.46 -0.54
C ARG A 40 5.82 -9.52 -0.28
N ILE A 41 4.72 -9.43 -1.00
CA ILE A 41 3.60 -10.37 -0.96
C ILE A 41 3.27 -10.87 -2.37
N LYS A 42 2.59 -12.02 -2.46
CA LYS A 42 2.03 -12.49 -3.72
C LYS A 42 0.68 -11.79 -3.95
N GLN A 43 0.69 -10.72 -4.74
CA GLN A 43 -0.51 -9.96 -5.10
C GLN A 43 -1.48 -10.80 -5.93
N VAL A 44 -2.72 -10.91 -5.47
CA VAL A 44 -3.77 -11.75 -6.09
C VAL A 44 -5.06 -10.99 -6.35
N HIS A 45 -5.04 -9.65 -6.27
CA HIS A 45 -6.20 -8.78 -6.43
C HIS A 45 -7.35 -9.12 -5.46
N GLY A 46 -6.99 -9.54 -4.25
CA GLY A 46 -7.86 -9.74 -3.11
C GLY A 46 -7.82 -8.57 -2.12
N ASN A 47 -8.19 -8.85 -0.88
CA ASN A 47 -8.14 -7.92 0.24
C ASN A 47 -7.41 -8.50 1.47
N ASN A 48 -6.72 -9.63 1.31
CA ASN A 48 -5.97 -10.25 2.39
C ASN A 48 -4.81 -9.34 2.82
N VAL A 49 -4.59 -9.26 4.12
CA VAL A 49 -3.58 -8.41 4.75
C VAL A 49 -2.56 -9.28 5.49
N VAL A 50 -1.29 -9.11 5.18
CA VAL A 50 -0.17 -9.71 5.91
C VAL A 50 0.33 -8.73 6.95
N LEU A 51 0.58 -9.23 8.16
CA LEU A 51 1.26 -8.48 9.21
C LEU A 51 2.70 -9.00 9.30
N ALA A 52 3.67 -8.19 8.89
CA ALA A 52 5.09 -8.54 8.97
C ALA A 52 5.63 -8.22 10.37
N GLN A 53 5.77 -9.24 11.22
CA GLN A 53 6.20 -9.08 12.63
C GLN A 53 7.63 -9.55 12.90
N SER A 54 8.19 -10.38 12.03
CA SER A 54 9.51 -10.95 12.20
C SER A 54 10.29 -10.96 10.90
N GLU A 55 11.58 -10.68 11.02
CA GLU A 55 12.56 -10.75 9.94
C GLU A 55 12.62 -12.15 9.30
N LYS A 56 12.39 -13.20 10.11
CA LYS A 56 12.45 -14.60 9.68
C LYS A 56 11.34 -14.97 8.70
N GLU A 57 10.24 -14.24 8.70
CA GLU A 57 9.03 -14.58 7.93
C GLU A 57 8.95 -13.83 6.59
N LEU A 58 9.83 -12.84 6.38
CA LEU A 58 9.77 -11.96 5.21
C LEU A 58 9.91 -12.70 3.88
N GLU A 59 10.73 -13.75 3.83
CA GLU A 59 10.90 -14.55 2.63
C GLU A 59 9.64 -15.39 2.35
N THR A 60 9.04 -15.96 3.39
CA THR A 60 7.78 -16.72 3.29
C THR A 60 6.63 -15.85 2.79
N TYR A 61 6.59 -14.58 3.19
CA TYR A 61 5.53 -13.66 2.74
C TYR A 61 5.54 -13.43 1.23
N LYS A 62 6.67 -13.58 0.54
CA LYS A 62 6.73 -13.45 -0.93
C LYS A 62 5.80 -14.43 -1.65
N GLN A 63 5.52 -15.59 -1.04
CA GLN A 63 4.62 -16.61 -1.57
C GLN A 63 3.21 -16.54 -0.95
N THR A 64 3.00 -15.67 0.04
CA THR A 64 1.72 -15.53 0.74
C THR A 64 0.79 -14.65 -0.09
N SER A 65 -0.37 -15.20 -0.46
CA SER A 65 -1.41 -14.52 -1.23
C SER A 65 -2.05 -13.38 -0.42
N ALA A 66 -1.70 -12.15 -0.76
CA ALA A 66 -2.19 -10.94 -0.11
C ALA A 66 -2.03 -9.72 -1.01
N ASP A 67 -2.81 -8.68 -0.72
CA ASP A 67 -2.76 -7.42 -1.46
C ASP A 67 -2.51 -6.22 -0.54
N SER A 68 -2.32 -6.48 0.76
CA SER A 68 -1.79 -5.48 1.69
C SER A 68 -0.80 -6.12 2.64
N VAL A 69 0.20 -5.34 3.06
CA VAL A 69 1.13 -5.70 4.11
C VAL A 69 1.32 -4.51 5.05
N LEU A 70 1.45 -4.79 6.35
CA LEU A 70 1.69 -3.78 7.37
C LEU A 70 2.77 -4.23 8.34
N THR A 71 3.50 -3.28 8.92
CA THR A 71 4.57 -3.58 9.87
C THR A 71 4.81 -2.45 10.87
N LYS A 72 5.40 -2.84 12.00
CA LYS A 72 6.04 -1.94 12.99
C LYS A 72 7.56 -2.16 13.04
N LEU A 73 8.09 -3.08 12.24
CA LEU A 73 9.52 -3.37 12.19
C LEU A 73 10.27 -2.15 11.62
N ARG A 74 11.39 -1.82 12.26
CA ARG A 74 12.28 -0.76 11.78
C ARG A 74 13.16 -1.31 10.67
N GLN A 75 13.58 -0.41 9.77
CA GLN A 75 14.50 -0.75 8.66
C GLN A 75 13.94 -1.83 7.70
N THR A 76 12.61 -1.99 7.68
CA THR A 76 11.87 -2.88 6.79
C THR A 76 11.11 -2.05 5.76
N ALA A 77 11.40 -2.27 4.48
CA ALA A 77 10.63 -1.69 3.38
C ALA A 77 9.48 -2.61 2.98
N LEU A 78 8.28 -2.05 2.87
CA LEU A 78 7.12 -2.73 2.30
C LEU A 78 7.07 -2.42 0.80
N ILE A 79 7.06 -3.44 -0.04
CA ILE A 79 7.01 -3.27 -1.50
C ILE A 79 5.80 -3.98 -2.08
N ILE A 80 4.98 -3.21 -2.80
CA ILE A 80 3.94 -3.67 -3.72
C ILE A 80 4.35 -3.29 -5.14
N SER A 81 3.92 -4.07 -6.11
CA SER A 81 4.10 -3.77 -7.53
C SER A 81 2.79 -3.30 -8.14
N THR A 82 2.83 -2.25 -8.95
CA THR A 82 1.68 -1.82 -9.75
C THR A 82 2.11 -1.49 -11.18
N ALA A 83 1.18 -1.71 -12.10
CA ALA A 83 1.08 -1.08 -13.40
C ALA A 83 -0.44 -0.90 -13.58
N ASP A 84 -0.90 0.34 -13.67
CA ASP A 84 -2.32 0.75 -13.69
C ASP A 84 -3.08 0.65 -12.35
N CYS A 85 -2.95 -0.43 -11.57
CA CYS A 85 -3.63 -0.54 -10.27
C CYS A 85 -3.17 0.52 -9.27
N VAL A 86 -4.04 0.91 -8.32
CA VAL A 86 -3.80 2.01 -7.38
C VAL A 86 -2.89 1.55 -6.22
N PRO A 87 -1.68 2.12 -6.06
CA PRO A 87 -0.86 1.87 -4.89
C PRO A 87 -1.24 2.81 -3.75
N LEU A 88 -1.42 2.25 -2.55
CA LEU A 88 -1.75 2.98 -1.33
C LEU A 88 -0.63 2.80 -0.31
N LEU A 89 -0.10 3.90 0.23
CA LEU A 89 0.87 3.91 1.33
C LEU A 89 0.22 4.52 2.58
N PHE A 90 0.19 3.78 3.67
CA PHE A 90 -0.43 4.19 4.94
C PHE A 90 0.65 4.43 6.00
N CYS A 91 0.43 5.41 6.85
CA CYS A 91 1.28 5.73 7.98
C CYS A 91 0.42 6.19 9.17
N ASP A 92 0.60 5.57 10.34
CA ASP A 92 0.17 6.16 11.61
C ASP A 92 1.44 6.69 12.33
N PRO A 93 1.62 8.03 12.43
CA PRO A 93 2.81 8.61 13.04
C PRO A 93 2.82 8.50 14.57
N THR A 94 1.66 8.36 15.21
CA THR A 94 1.53 8.18 16.66
C THR A 94 1.98 6.78 17.06
N LYS A 95 1.55 5.75 16.32
CA LYS A 95 1.93 4.35 16.58
C LYS A 95 3.23 3.95 15.91
N LYS A 96 3.73 4.76 14.98
CA LYS A 96 4.92 4.53 14.15
C LYS A 96 4.82 3.21 13.39
N VAL A 97 3.71 3.02 12.68
CA VAL A 97 3.44 1.85 11.85
C VAL A 97 3.14 2.27 10.43
N ILE A 98 3.50 1.40 9.49
CA ILE A 98 3.29 1.63 8.06
C ILE A 98 2.55 0.46 7.44
N ALA A 99 1.83 0.73 6.35
CA ALA A 99 1.29 -0.30 5.48
C ALA A 99 1.44 0.09 4.01
N ALA A 100 1.45 -0.91 3.13
CA ALA A 100 1.31 -0.74 1.69
C ALA A 100 0.17 -1.63 1.22
N ALA A 101 -0.67 -1.14 0.31
CA ALA A 101 -1.75 -1.93 -0.29
C ALA A 101 -1.85 -1.71 -1.79
N HIS A 102 -2.07 -2.80 -2.50
CA HIS A 102 -2.37 -2.87 -3.93
C HIS A 102 -3.89 -2.89 -4.12
N ALA A 103 -4.43 -1.82 -4.71
CA ALA A 103 -5.84 -1.67 -4.96
C ALA A 103 -6.12 -1.63 -6.47
N GLY A 104 -6.14 -2.81 -7.10
CA GLY A 104 -6.85 -2.99 -8.37
C GLY A 104 -8.36 -3.04 -8.16
N TRP A 105 -9.16 -2.94 -9.23
CA TRP A 105 -10.64 -2.87 -9.10
C TRP A 105 -11.25 -4.00 -8.27
N ARG A 106 -10.74 -5.25 -8.38
CA ARG A 106 -11.21 -6.38 -7.56
C ARG A 106 -10.89 -6.21 -6.08
N GLY A 107 -9.70 -5.68 -5.77
CA GLY A 107 -9.30 -5.38 -4.39
C GLY A 107 -10.13 -4.24 -3.81
N THR A 108 -10.42 -3.22 -4.63
CA THR A 108 -11.32 -2.11 -4.29
C THR A 108 -12.73 -2.60 -4.01
N ALA A 109 -13.32 -3.43 -4.88
CA ALA A 109 -14.63 -4.05 -4.66
C ALA A 109 -14.66 -4.95 -3.40
N LYS A 110 -13.51 -5.49 -2.99
CA LYS A 110 -13.33 -6.25 -1.74
C LYS A 110 -12.91 -5.38 -0.54
N ASN A 111 -12.93 -4.06 -0.67
CA ASN A 111 -12.59 -3.09 0.37
C ASN A 111 -11.17 -3.20 0.92
N VAL A 112 -10.15 -3.51 0.10
CA VAL A 112 -8.76 -3.69 0.57
C VAL A 112 -8.25 -2.52 1.42
N ALA A 113 -8.55 -1.27 1.04
CA ALA A 113 -8.14 -0.10 1.81
C ALA A 113 -8.77 -0.07 3.22
N GLN A 114 -10.07 -0.36 3.33
CA GLN A 114 -10.77 -0.45 4.60
C GLN A 114 -10.24 -1.61 5.44
N THR A 115 -10.00 -2.78 4.83
CA THR A 115 -9.43 -3.94 5.51
C THR A 115 -8.03 -3.63 6.05
N THR A 116 -7.20 -2.90 5.30
CA THR A 116 -5.88 -2.43 5.78
C THR A 116 -6.02 -1.53 7.01
N VAL A 117 -6.91 -0.54 6.98
CA VAL A 117 -7.16 0.35 8.13
C VAL A 117 -7.66 -0.44 9.34
N GLN A 118 -8.64 -1.32 9.17
CA GLN A 118 -9.17 -2.17 10.25
C GLN A 118 -8.07 -3.04 10.86
N MET A 119 -7.14 -3.55 10.05
CA MET A 119 -6.02 -4.34 10.55
C MET A 119 -4.98 -3.49 11.29
N LEU A 120 -4.72 -2.25 10.87
CA LEU A 120 -3.91 -1.30 11.63
C LEU A 120 -4.54 -1.00 13.00
N GLN A 121 -5.86 -0.81 13.06
CA GLN A 121 -6.59 -0.65 14.32
C GLN A 121 -6.48 -1.91 15.19
N LYS A 122 -6.78 -3.08 14.62
CA LYS A 122 -6.82 -4.36 15.35
C LYS A 122 -5.47 -4.77 15.91
N LYS A 123 -4.38 -4.56 15.14
CA LYS A 123 -3.05 -5.07 15.47
C LYS A 123 -2.20 -4.07 16.24
N PHE A 124 -2.41 -2.78 16.04
CA PHE A 124 -1.56 -1.73 16.62
C PHE A 124 -2.33 -0.65 17.37
N HIS A 125 -3.66 -0.79 17.48
CA HIS A 125 -4.54 0.19 18.11
C HIS A 125 -4.41 1.59 17.50
N CYS A 126 -4.16 1.65 16.18
CA CYS A 126 -4.20 2.89 15.43
C CYS A 126 -5.61 3.50 15.52
N GLU A 127 -5.70 4.81 15.53
CA GLU A 127 -6.98 5.52 15.40
C GLU A 127 -7.13 5.97 13.95
N PRO A 128 -8.27 5.73 13.26
CA PRO A 128 -8.41 6.07 11.84
C PRO A 128 -8.06 7.52 11.50
N LYS A 129 -8.42 8.47 12.38
CA LYS A 129 -8.11 9.91 12.22
C LYS A 129 -6.60 10.22 12.21
N ASN A 130 -5.76 9.33 12.73
CA ASN A 130 -4.31 9.49 12.75
C ASN A 130 -3.62 8.80 11.57
N ILE A 131 -4.35 7.99 10.79
CA ILE A 131 -3.77 7.27 9.66
C ILE A 131 -3.75 8.20 8.45
N VAL A 132 -2.54 8.55 8.01
CA VAL A 132 -2.31 9.29 6.77
C VAL A 132 -2.12 8.30 5.63
N VAL A 133 -2.79 8.53 4.50
CA VAL A 133 -2.71 7.68 3.31
C VAL A 133 -2.28 8.52 2.12
N ALA A 134 -1.22 8.09 1.43
CA ALA A 134 -0.86 8.61 0.12
C ALA A 134 -1.36 7.65 -0.96
N ILE A 135 -2.07 8.20 -1.94
CA ILE A 135 -2.49 7.51 -3.17
C ILE A 135 -1.45 7.81 -4.24
N GLY A 136 -0.83 6.77 -4.80
CA GLY A 136 0.20 6.95 -5.81
C GLY A 136 -0.31 6.94 -7.25
N PRO A 137 0.61 7.07 -8.22
CA PRO A 137 0.28 7.04 -9.64
C PRO A 137 -0.42 5.73 -10.03
N ALA A 138 -1.49 5.88 -10.80
CA ALA A 138 -2.36 4.80 -11.26
C ALA A 138 -3.05 5.23 -12.56
N ILE A 139 -3.73 4.29 -13.21
CA ILE A 139 -4.61 4.61 -14.32
C ILE A 139 -5.76 5.51 -13.84
N GLN A 140 -6.21 6.41 -14.71
CA GLN A 140 -7.21 7.45 -14.41
C GLN A 140 -8.44 7.31 -15.30
N GLU A 141 -9.51 8.04 -14.99
CA GLU A 141 -10.77 8.03 -15.76
C GLU A 141 -10.57 8.23 -17.27
N CYS A 142 -9.59 9.06 -17.66
CA CYS A 142 -9.30 9.36 -19.06
C CYS A 142 -8.76 8.17 -19.86
N CYS A 143 -8.32 7.11 -19.19
CA CYS A 143 -7.71 5.94 -19.82
C CYS A 143 -8.18 4.60 -19.23
N TYR A 144 -9.07 4.59 -18.24
CA TYR A 144 -9.54 3.37 -17.57
C TYR A 144 -10.94 2.97 -18.04
N GLU A 145 -11.03 2.48 -19.28
CA GLU A 145 -12.27 1.92 -19.81
C GLU A 145 -12.58 0.59 -19.13
N VAL A 146 -13.82 0.42 -18.66
CA VAL A 146 -14.26 -0.77 -17.95
C VAL A 146 -15.57 -1.30 -18.51
N ASP A 147 -15.76 -2.61 -18.38
CA ASP A 147 -17.01 -3.25 -18.75
C ASP A 147 -18.09 -3.09 -17.66
N ARG A 148 -19.30 -3.55 -17.97
CA ARG A 148 -20.44 -3.52 -17.06
C ARG A 148 -20.22 -4.34 -15.79
N ASN A 149 -19.45 -5.41 -15.85
CA ASN A 149 -19.18 -6.25 -14.68
C ASN A 149 -18.36 -5.50 -13.63
N VAL A 150 -17.32 -4.79 -14.05
CA VAL A 150 -16.57 -3.92 -13.13
C VAL A 150 -17.47 -2.83 -12.55
N TYR A 151 -18.27 -2.18 -13.39
CA TYR A 151 -19.21 -1.14 -12.95
C TYR A 151 -20.20 -1.67 -11.91
N ASP A 152 -20.84 -2.81 -12.15
CA ASP A 152 -21.84 -3.39 -11.24
C ASP A 152 -21.22 -3.78 -9.90
N GLN A 153 -20.00 -4.35 -9.90
CA GLN A 153 -19.30 -4.76 -8.68
C GLN A 153 -18.88 -3.57 -7.79
N ILE A 154 -18.64 -2.40 -8.40
CA ILE A 154 -18.22 -1.18 -7.70
C ILE A 154 -19.43 -0.32 -7.31
N SER A 155 -20.42 -0.15 -8.19
CA SER A 155 -21.59 0.71 -7.94
C SER A 155 -22.53 0.18 -6.86
N GLN A 156 -22.52 -1.13 -6.61
CA GLN A 156 -23.27 -1.75 -5.51
C GLN A 156 -22.61 -1.57 -4.14
N LYS A 157 -21.44 -0.92 -4.08
CA LYS A 157 -20.70 -0.71 -2.83
C LYS A 157 -21.02 0.65 -2.26
N ASP A 158 -21.43 0.67 -1.00
CA ASP A 158 -21.49 1.89 -0.20
C ASP A 158 -20.07 2.27 0.26
N PHE A 159 -19.26 2.78 -0.68
CA PHE A 159 -18.08 3.54 -0.30
C PHE A 159 -18.59 4.82 0.35
N LEU A 160 -18.41 4.98 1.66
CA LEU A 160 -18.71 6.22 2.37
C LEU A 160 -17.78 7.31 1.86
N ILE A 161 -18.17 7.96 0.77
CA ILE A 161 -17.53 9.16 0.25
C ILE A 161 -18.29 10.32 0.88
N SER A 162 -17.88 10.73 2.09
CA SER A 162 -18.27 12.05 2.58
C SER A 162 -17.56 13.08 1.70
N LYS A 163 -18.34 13.82 0.90
CA LYS A 163 -17.86 15.02 0.21
C LYS A 163 -17.45 16.08 1.23
#